data_AF-A0A6G4WD96-F1
#
_entry.id   AF-A0A6G4WD96-F1
#
_cell.length_a   1.000
_cell.length_b   1.000
_cell.length_c   1.000
_cell.angle_alpha   90.00
_cell.angle_beta   90.00
_cell.angle_gamma   90.00
#
_symmetry.space_group_name_H-M   'P 1'
#
loop_
_entity.id
_entity.type
_entity.pdbx_description
1 polymer ?
#
loop_
_entity_poly.entity_id
_entity_poly.type
_entity_poly.pdbx_seq_one_letter_code
_entity_poly.pdbx_strand_id
1 'polypeptide(L)'
;MGVGALGHPLIVSYYTPNTPYEGHARELAASARRLGLDARIESRPAKASWVENCAQKSLFIQEMRRATDRSILWVDADAVIRRPLTELVNCHADMAAVKRQGWDFSGGQIYFGTGPGAEALIDLWCRYCRDFPHVWDQVSLGYAWWDMALENRISVEWLPETILAKVKQRPISARMQMAFSRAAILHKQESRSSKKVRHRRDEEFPGDLLPEWWRAAAIKNLPFAIGPELLPDLGLRQVDISSA
;
A
#
# COMPACT_ATOMS: atom_id res chain seq x y z
N MET A 1 22.52 -23.27 8.22
CA MET A 1 21.56 -22.85 7.17
C MET A 1 20.21 -22.71 7.86
N GLY A 2 19.71 -21.48 8.00
CA GLY A 2 18.47 -21.23 8.74
C GLY A 2 17.27 -21.72 7.93
N VAL A 3 16.34 -22.39 8.61
CA VAL A 3 15.02 -22.74 8.06
C VAL A 3 14.25 -21.43 7.85
N GLY A 4 14.54 -20.71 6.78
CA GLY A 4 13.78 -19.52 6.42
C GLY A 4 12.37 -19.95 6.03
N ALA A 5 11.37 -19.49 6.79
CA ALA A 5 10.10 -18.98 6.30
C ALA A 5 9.49 -19.65 5.04
N LEU A 6 9.54 -20.98 4.90
CA LEU A 6 8.97 -21.70 3.76
C LEU A 6 7.46 -21.41 3.73
N GLY A 7 7.04 -20.56 2.79
CA GLY A 7 5.65 -20.16 2.57
C GLY A 7 5.30 -18.72 2.92
N HIS A 8 6.12 -17.96 3.67
CA HIS A 8 5.83 -16.54 3.92
C HIS A 8 6.43 -15.62 2.84
N PRO A 9 5.73 -14.52 2.48
CA PRO A 9 6.29 -13.49 1.62
C PRO A 9 7.51 -12.81 2.25
N LEU A 10 8.40 -12.32 1.40
CA LEU A 10 9.43 -11.37 1.82
C LEU A 10 8.77 -10.05 2.23
N ILE A 11 9.00 -9.59 3.45
CA ILE A 11 8.49 -8.30 3.91
C ILE A 11 9.37 -7.20 3.31
N VAL A 12 8.76 -6.22 2.66
CA VAL A 12 9.48 -5.11 2.05
C VAL A 12 8.95 -3.78 2.57
N SER A 13 9.86 -2.85 2.83
CA SER A 13 9.52 -1.52 3.31
C SER A 13 10.62 -0.52 2.95
N TYR A 14 10.31 0.77 2.97
CA TYR A 14 11.33 1.80 2.97
C TYR A 14 11.02 2.89 3.99
N TYR A 15 12.05 3.65 4.36
CA TYR A 15 11.93 4.81 5.23
C TYR A 15 12.74 5.99 4.71
N THR A 16 12.34 7.19 5.10
CA THR A 16 13.11 8.40 4.81
C THR A 16 14.17 8.61 5.91
N PRO A 17 15.47 8.68 5.58
CA PRO A 17 16.52 8.90 6.56
C PRO A 17 16.40 10.29 7.21
N ASN A 18 16.97 10.45 8.40
CA ASN A 18 16.91 11.66 9.24
C ASN A 18 15.48 12.07 9.64
N THR A 19 14.57 11.09 9.75
CA THR A 19 13.19 11.29 10.23
C THR A 19 12.84 10.27 11.31
N PRO A 20 11.73 10.43 12.05
CA PRO A 20 11.24 9.41 12.97
C PRO A 20 11.02 8.02 12.32
N TYR A 21 10.87 7.95 10.99
CA TYR A 21 10.70 6.69 10.27
C TYR A 21 11.92 5.76 10.38
N GLU A 22 13.11 6.24 10.73
CA GLU A 22 14.26 5.36 11.01
C GLU A 22 14.04 4.51 12.26
N GLY A 23 13.44 5.09 13.29
CA GLY A 23 13.07 4.37 14.51
C GLY A 23 12.00 3.34 14.21
N HIS A 24 11.00 3.74 13.45
CA HIS A 24 9.90 2.87 13.03
C HIS A 24 10.38 1.69 12.16
N ALA A 25 11.22 1.94 11.16
CA ALA A 25 11.83 0.89 10.34
C ALA A 25 12.65 -0.12 11.16
N ARG A 26 13.41 0.36 12.16
CA ARG A 26 14.13 -0.52 13.10
C ARG A 26 13.18 -1.38 13.93
N GLU A 27 12.06 -0.82 14.38
CA GLU A 27 11.04 -1.57 15.11
C GLU A 27 10.36 -2.63 14.22
N LEU A 28 10.01 -2.28 12.98
CA LEU A 28 9.47 -3.22 12.00
C LEU A 28 10.43 -4.38 11.77
N ALA A 29 11.71 -4.09 11.48
CA ALA A 29 12.76 -5.09 11.30
C ALA A 29 12.93 -6.00 12.52
N ALA A 30 12.97 -5.42 13.73
CA ALA A 30 13.09 -6.18 14.97
C ALA A 30 11.87 -7.09 15.20
N SER A 31 10.68 -6.61 14.86
CA SER A 31 9.44 -7.38 14.99
C SER A 31 9.35 -8.55 14.01
N ALA A 32 9.78 -8.37 12.76
CA ALA A 32 9.88 -9.43 11.76
C ALA A 32 10.90 -10.49 12.19
N ARG A 33 12.11 -10.05 12.60
CA ARG A 33 13.19 -10.94 13.05
C ARG A 33 12.78 -11.81 14.23
N ARG A 34 12.08 -11.24 15.22
CA ARG A 34 11.56 -11.99 16.39
C ARG A 34 10.63 -13.14 15.99
N LEU A 35 9.94 -13.01 14.85
CA LEU A 35 9.01 -13.99 14.33
C LEU A 35 9.63 -14.93 13.27
N GLY A 36 10.93 -14.80 13.00
CA GLY A 36 11.59 -15.56 11.94
C GLY A 36 11.13 -15.19 10.53
N LEU A 37 10.60 -13.98 10.34
CA LEU A 37 10.17 -13.47 9.05
C LEU A 37 11.31 -12.70 8.38
N ASP A 38 11.53 -12.97 7.10
CA ASP A 38 12.50 -12.24 6.30
C ASP A 38 11.96 -10.85 5.95
N ALA A 39 12.81 -9.84 6.10
CA ALA A 39 12.49 -8.46 5.77
C ALA A 39 13.64 -7.77 5.03
N ARG A 40 13.31 -7.03 3.99
CA ARG A 40 14.20 -6.11 3.27
C ARG A 40 13.65 -4.70 3.43
N ILE A 41 14.34 -3.90 4.24
CA ILE A 41 13.93 -2.53 4.55
C ILE A 41 15.07 -1.59 4.16
N GLU A 42 14.79 -0.66 3.24
CA GLU A 42 15.80 0.23 2.67
C GLU A 42 15.54 1.69 3.04
N SER A 43 16.61 2.48 3.17
CA SER A 43 16.46 3.93 3.22
C SER A 43 16.20 4.45 1.81
N ARG A 44 15.30 5.43 1.69
CA ARG A 44 15.06 6.16 0.44
C ARG A 44 15.08 7.65 0.73
N PRO A 45 15.95 8.43 0.08
CA PRO A 45 15.96 9.88 0.29
C PRO A 45 14.62 10.47 -0.13
N ALA A 46 14.21 11.52 0.57
CA ALA A 46 13.10 12.34 0.11
C ALA A 46 13.41 12.88 -1.28
N LYS A 47 12.44 12.86 -2.17
CA LYS A 47 12.61 13.35 -3.54
C LYS A 47 12.26 14.84 -3.62
N ALA A 48 12.82 15.49 -4.64
CA ALA A 48 12.71 16.94 -4.82
C ALA A 48 11.32 17.35 -5.28
N SER A 49 10.65 16.51 -6.07
CA SER A 49 9.29 16.74 -6.53
C SER A 49 8.27 15.84 -5.84
N TRP A 50 7.04 16.33 -5.78
CA TRP A 50 5.91 15.60 -5.23
C TRP A 50 5.54 14.38 -6.12
N VAL A 51 5.74 14.47 -7.44
CA VAL A 51 5.64 13.35 -8.41
C VAL A 51 6.55 12.18 -8.04
N GLU A 52 7.82 12.49 -7.75
CA GLU A 52 8.81 11.48 -7.38
C GLU A 52 8.55 10.89 -5.99
N ASN A 53 7.95 11.67 -5.08
CA ASN A 53 7.55 11.17 -3.76
C ASN A 53 6.30 10.25 -3.85
N CYS A 54 5.29 10.59 -4.66
CA CYS A 54 4.08 9.78 -4.81
C CYS A 54 4.35 8.43 -5.48
N ALA A 55 5.23 8.38 -6.47
CA ALA A 55 5.60 7.14 -7.13
C ALA A 55 6.58 6.27 -6.29
N GLN A 56 7.16 6.81 -5.22
CA GLN A 56 8.27 6.15 -4.53
C GLN A 56 7.88 4.76 -3.99
N LYS A 57 6.65 4.60 -3.52
CA LYS A 57 6.16 3.31 -3.02
C LYS A 57 5.90 2.29 -4.12
N SER A 58 5.21 2.67 -5.19
CA SER A 58 4.96 1.76 -6.30
C SER A 58 6.27 1.35 -6.98
N LEU A 59 7.19 2.30 -7.20
CA LEU A 59 8.52 2.04 -7.74
C LEU A 59 9.36 1.15 -6.83
N PHE A 60 9.40 1.42 -5.53
CA PHE A 60 10.11 0.55 -4.58
C PHE A 60 9.58 -0.88 -4.61
N ILE A 61 8.25 -1.04 -4.62
CA ILE A 61 7.61 -2.35 -4.70
C ILE A 61 7.98 -3.05 -6.01
N GLN A 62 7.97 -2.34 -7.15
CA GLN A 62 8.41 -2.86 -8.45
C GLN A 62 9.88 -3.30 -8.44
N GLU A 63 10.78 -2.49 -7.87
CA GLU A 63 12.19 -2.83 -7.73
C GLU A 63 12.39 -4.08 -6.88
N MET A 64 11.71 -4.17 -5.73
CA MET A 64 11.80 -5.33 -4.85
C MET A 64 11.23 -6.58 -5.50
N ARG A 65 10.14 -6.43 -6.24
CA ARG A 65 9.48 -7.51 -6.96
C ARG A 65 10.39 -8.09 -8.04
N ARG A 66 11.02 -7.23 -8.85
CA ARG A 66 12.00 -7.64 -9.88
C ARG A 66 13.29 -8.24 -9.30
N ALA A 67 13.62 -7.91 -8.05
CA ALA A 67 14.87 -8.35 -7.41
C ALA A 67 14.74 -9.69 -6.65
N THR A 68 13.59 -10.36 -6.69
CA THR A 68 13.39 -11.63 -5.98
C THR A 68 12.45 -12.55 -6.75
N ASP A 69 12.49 -13.85 -6.48
CA ASP A 69 11.55 -14.84 -7.01
C ASP A 69 10.46 -15.21 -6.00
N ARG A 70 10.48 -14.60 -4.80
CA ARG A 70 9.49 -14.84 -3.74
C ARG A 70 8.38 -13.82 -3.79
N SER A 71 7.16 -14.18 -3.42
CA SER A 71 6.13 -13.16 -3.19
C SER A 71 6.55 -12.15 -2.13
N ILE A 72 6.04 -10.93 -2.23
CA ILE A 72 6.38 -9.83 -1.32
C ILE A 72 5.15 -9.33 -0.58
N LEU A 73 5.39 -8.81 0.63
CA LEU A 73 4.41 -8.07 1.39
C LEU A 73 4.99 -6.68 1.65
N TRP A 74 4.43 -5.67 1.00
CA TRP A 74 4.62 -4.30 1.42
C TRP A 74 4.08 -4.12 2.84
N VAL A 75 4.84 -3.44 3.70
CA VAL A 75 4.38 -2.98 5.01
C VAL A 75 4.94 -1.57 5.23
N ASP A 76 4.08 -0.61 5.59
CA ASP A 76 4.52 0.74 5.96
C ASP A 76 5.55 0.68 7.11
N ALA A 77 6.57 1.55 7.06
CA ALA A 77 7.67 1.53 8.03
C ALA A 77 7.21 1.73 9.48
N ASP A 78 6.06 2.39 9.69
CA ASP A 78 5.44 2.67 11.00
C ASP A 78 4.58 1.53 11.56
N ALA A 79 4.76 0.33 11.01
CA ALA A 79 4.09 -0.88 11.46
C ALA A 79 4.94 -1.72 12.42
N VAL A 80 4.25 -2.57 13.19
CA VAL A 80 4.86 -3.61 14.03
C VAL A 80 4.16 -4.94 13.79
N ILE A 81 4.94 -6.00 13.55
CA ILE A 81 4.41 -7.36 13.36
C ILE A 81 4.37 -8.08 14.71
N ARG A 82 3.18 -8.58 15.05
CA ARG A 82 2.86 -9.11 16.38
C ARG A 82 2.76 -10.63 16.42
N ARG A 83 2.43 -11.27 15.31
CA ARG A 83 2.35 -12.73 15.15
C ARG A 83 2.69 -13.13 13.72
N PRO A 84 2.95 -14.43 13.44
CA PRO A 84 3.13 -14.92 12.08
C PRO A 84 1.95 -14.55 11.16
N LEU A 85 2.28 -14.30 9.89
CA LEU A 85 1.35 -13.90 8.83
C LEU A 85 0.69 -15.13 8.21
N THR A 86 0.00 -15.91 9.03
CA THR A 86 -0.60 -17.21 8.65
C THR A 86 -1.52 -17.12 7.44
N GLU A 87 -2.23 -16.01 7.30
CA GLU A 87 -3.15 -15.71 6.20
C GLU A 87 -2.44 -15.56 4.85
N LEU A 88 -1.12 -15.36 4.85
CA LEU A 88 -0.31 -15.19 3.65
C LEU A 88 0.61 -16.37 3.39
N VAL A 89 0.56 -17.42 4.21
CA VAL A 89 1.34 -18.63 4.00
C VAL A 89 0.84 -19.34 2.74
N ASN A 90 1.73 -19.54 1.77
CA ASN A 90 1.41 -20.17 0.48
C ASN A 90 0.26 -19.47 -0.26
N CYS A 91 0.11 -18.16 -0.11
CA CYS A 91 -0.85 -17.40 -0.90
C CYS A 91 -0.44 -17.42 -2.38
N HIS A 92 -1.37 -17.79 -3.26
CA HIS A 92 -1.11 -17.90 -4.71
C HIS A 92 -1.79 -16.80 -5.53
N ALA A 93 -2.52 -15.88 -4.89
CA ALA A 93 -3.14 -14.76 -5.57
C ALA A 93 -2.09 -13.79 -6.14
N ASP A 94 -2.46 -13.05 -7.18
CA ASP A 94 -1.62 -11.97 -7.72
C ASP A 94 -1.50 -10.81 -6.72
N MET A 95 -2.59 -10.51 -6.00
CA MET A 95 -2.65 -9.50 -4.96
C MET A 95 -3.40 -10.02 -3.74
N ALA A 96 -3.00 -9.60 -2.54
CA ALA A 96 -3.84 -9.74 -1.36
C ALA A 96 -3.83 -8.48 -0.50
N ALA A 97 -5.01 -8.05 -0.06
CA ALA A 97 -5.17 -6.83 0.72
C ALA A 97 -6.40 -6.89 1.63
N VAL A 98 -6.46 -5.99 2.61
CA VAL A 98 -7.68 -5.81 3.42
C VAL A 98 -8.61 -4.83 2.71
N LYS A 99 -9.76 -5.32 2.23
CA LYS A 99 -10.83 -4.47 1.65
C LYS A 99 -11.51 -3.66 2.77
N ARG A 100 -11.83 -2.40 2.49
CA ARG A 100 -12.57 -1.50 3.39
C ARG A 100 -13.69 -0.83 2.63
N GLN A 101 -14.84 -0.69 3.29
CA GLN A 101 -16.01 0.03 2.75
C GLN A 101 -16.51 -0.51 1.39
N GLY A 102 -16.09 -1.72 0.98
CA GLY A 102 -16.46 -2.33 -0.29
C GLY A 102 -15.72 -1.80 -1.54
N TRP A 103 -14.96 -0.71 -1.43
CA TRP A 103 -14.31 -0.05 -2.58
C TRP A 103 -12.87 0.40 -2.32
N ASP A 104 -12.47 0.54 -1.06
CA ASP A 104 -11.12 0.96 -0.65
C ASP A 104 -10.31 -0.26 -0.18
N PHE A 105 -8.99 -0.13 -0.07
CA PHE A 105 -8.14 -1.12 0.57
C PHE A 105 -7.12 -0.47 1.49
N SER A 106 -6.68 -1.22 2.50
CA SER A 106 -5.66 -0.73 3.42
C SER A 106 -4.31 -0.63 2.73
N GLY A 107 -3.91 0.58 2.32
CA GLY A 107 -2.63 0.80 1.66
C GLY A 107 -1.40 0.47 2.52
N GLY A 108 -1.55 0.39 3.84
CA GLY A 108 -0.42 0.19 4.75
C GLY A 108 0.24 -1.19 4.66
N GLN A 109 -0.43 -2.15 4.03
CA GLN A 109 0.09 -3.49 3.84
C GLN A 109 -0.59 -4.15 2.64
N ILE A 110 0.21 -4.61 1.68
CA ILE A 110 -0.29 -5.16 0.42
C ILE A 110 0.64 -6.28 -0.03
N TYR A 111 0.05 -7.45 -0.26
CA TYR A 111 0.75 -8.61 -0.78
C TYR A 111 0.74 -8.59 -2.30
N PHE A 112 1.86 -8.96 -2.91
CA PHE A 112 1.98 -9.22 -4.34
C PHE A 112 2.60 -10.60 -4.56
N GLY A 113 1.93 -11.42 -5.36
CA GLY A 113 2.38 -12.74 -5.79
C GLY A 113 3.56 -12.67 -6.76
N THR A 114 3.90 -13.82 -7.35
CA THR A 114 4.99 -13.97 -8.33
C THR A 114 4.48 -14.17 -9.76
N GLY A 115 3.16 -14.17 -9.95
CA GLY A 115 2.53 -14.38 -11.24
C GLY A 115 2.55 -13.15 -12.14
N PRO A 116 2.29 -13.31 -13.45
CA PRO A 116 2.25 -12.21 -14.39
C PRO A 116 1.16 -11.17 -14.09
N GLY A 117 0.06 -11.56 -13.40
CA GLY A 117 -0.97 -10.62 -12.97
C GLY A 117 -0.45 -9.65 -11.91
N ALA A 118 0.38 -10.13 -10.97
CA ALA A 118 1.01 -9.29 -9.96
C ALA A 118 1.96 -8.25 -10.59
N GLU A 119 2.81 -8.68 -11.53
CA GLU A 119 3.73 -7.79 -12.25
C GLU A 119 2.98 -6.74 -13.07
N ALA A 120 1.96 -7.17 -13.83
CA ALA A 120 1.14 -6.26 -14.62
C ALA A 120 0.40 -5.22 -13.76
N LEU A 121 -0.08 -5.61 -12.57
CA LEU A 121 -0.70 -4.69 -11.62
C LEU A 121 0.29 -3.63 -11.14
N ILE A 122 1.49 -4.06 -10.73
CA ILE A 122 2.53 -3.16 -10.24
C ILE A 122 2.97 -2.19 -11.35
N ASP A 123 3.17 -2.69 -12.56
CA ASP A 123 3.55 -1.87 -13.72
C ASP A 123 2.46 -0.83 -14.07
N LEU A 124 1.18 -1.23 -14.03
CA LEU A 124 0.05 -0.32 -14.26
C LEU A 124 -0.08 0.70 -13.13
N TRP A 125 0.12 0.29 -11.88
CA TRP A 125 0.13 1.21 -10.74
C TRP A 125 1.25 2.25 -10.85
N CYS A 126 2.47 1.83 -11.19
CA CYS A 126 3.58 2.75 -11.47
C CYS A 126 3.25 3.73 -12.59
N ARG A 127 2.58 3.26 -13.65
CA ARG A 127 2.10 4.11 -14.76
C ARG A 127 1.11 5.16 -14.28
N TYR A 128 0.09 4.79 -13.51
CA TYR A 128 -0.86 5.76 -12.95
C TYR A 128 -0.19 6.80 -12.06
N CYS A 129 0.69 6.39 -11.16
CA CYS A 129 1.44 7.32 -10.30
C CYS A 129 2.32 8.30 -11.09
N ARG A 130 2.84 7.88 -12.26
CA ARG A 130 3.66 8.74 -13.11
C ARG A 130 2.81 9.69 -13.95
N ASP A 131 1.76 9.17 -14.59
CA ASP A 131 0.97 9.91 -15.57
C ASP A 131 -0.03 10.85 -14.90
N PHE A 132 -0.47 10.52 -13.68
CA PHE A 132 -1.40 11.31 -12.86
C PHE A 132 -0.81 11.54 -11.49
N PRO A 133 0.27 12.33 -11.42
CA PRO A 133 1.01 12.44 -10.18
C PRO A 133 0.09 12.88 -9.06
N HIS A 134 -0.80 13.86 -9.32
CA HIS A 134 -1.70 14.52 -8.35
C HIS A 134 -2.68 13.57 -7.64
N VAL A 135 -2.84 12.35 -8.15
CA VAL A 135 -3.64 11.30 -7.54
C VAL A 135 -2.83 10.54 -6.50
N TRP A 136 -3.40 10.36 -5.31
CA TRP A 136 -2.76 9.59 -4.25
C TRP A 136 -2.42 8.16 -4.69
N ASP A 137 -1.27 7.63 -4.28
CA ASP A 137 -0.77 6.31 -4.70
C ASP A 137 -1.78 5.19 -4.44
N GLN A 138 -2.47 5.22 -3.31
CA GLN A 138 -3.49 4.23 -2.95
C GLN A 138 -4.70 4.29 -3.92
N VAL A 139 -5.09 5.49 -4.38
CA VAL A 139 -6.16 5.66 -5.36
C VAL A 139 -5.70 5.16 -6.73
N SER A 140 -4.46 5.49 -7.13
CA SER A 140 -3.83 5.00 -8.36
C SER A 140 -3.73 3.47 -8.41
N LEU A 141 -3.42 2.81 -7.28
CA LEU A 141 -3.47 1.35 -7.18
C LEU A 141 -4.91 0.83 -7.37
N GLY A 142 -5.90 1.59 -6.91
CA GLY A 142 -7.31 1.21 -7.02
C GLY A 142 -7.77 1.23 -8.47
N TYR A 143 -7.36 2.24 -9.24
CA TYR A 143 -7.58 2.28 -10.68
C TYR A 143 -6.89 1.14 -11.41
N ALA A 144 -5.60 0.89 -11.10
CA ALA A 144 -4.86 -0.23 -11.69
C ALA A 144 -5.52 -1.59 -11.43
N TRP A 145 -5.92 -1.84 -10.18
CA TRP A 145 -6.65 -3.06 -9.82
C TRP A 145 -7.98 -3.17 -10.56
N TRP A 146 -8.74 -2.08 -10.60
CA TRP A 146 -10.05 -2.05 -11.25
C TRP A 146 -9.96 -2.40 -12.73
N ASP A 147 -9.10 -1.72 -13.49
CA ASP A 147 -8.90 -1.97 -14.92
C ASP A 147 -8.55 -3.44 -15.21
N MET A 148 -7.65 -4.02 -14.41
CA MET A 148 -7.31 -5.43 -14.56
C MET A 148 -8.43 -6.38 -14.15
N ALA A 149 -9.21 -6.03 -13.13
CA ALA A 149 -10.34 -6.85 -12.68
C ALA A 149 -11.47 -6.88 -13.71
N LEU A 150 -11.74 -5.76 -14.41
CA LEU A 150 -12.71 -5.69 -15.51
C LEU A 150 -12.38 -6.69 -16.62
N GLU A 151 -11.10 -6.85 -16.92
CA GLU A 151 -10.60 -7.75 -17.96
C GLU A 151 -10.39 -9.20 -17.47
N ASN A 152 -10.72 -9.51 -16.21
CA ASN A 152 -10.42 -10.80 -15.55
C ASN A 152 -8.93 -11.18 -15.62
N ARG A 153 -8.02 -10.20 -15.52
CA ARG A 153 -6.57 -10.38 -15.66
C ARG A 153 -5.82 -10.48 -14.33
N ILE A 154 -6.53 -10.47 -13.21
CA ILE A 154 -5.93 -10.50 -11.88
C ILE A 154 -6.74 -11.33 -10.89
N SER A 155 -6.05 -12.14 -10.09
CA SER A 155 -6.61 -12.83 -8.94
C SER A 155 -6.31 -12.07 -7.64
N VAL A 156 -7.35 -11.80 -6.83
CA VAL A 156 -7.21 -11.04 -5.58
C VAL A 156 -7.78 -11.80 -4.40
N GLU A 157 -6.96 -11.95 -3.36
CA GLU A 157 -7.37 -12.50 -2.06
C GLU A 157 -7.70 -11.34 -1.09
N TRP A 158 -8.94 -11.31 -0.58
CA TRP A 158 -9.34 -10.30 0.39
C TRP A 158 -9.09 -10.79 1.81
N LEU A 159 -8.07 -10.21 2.44
CA LEU A 159 -7.65 -10.55 3.78
C LEU A 159 -8.66 -10.07 4.82
N PRO A 160 -8.86 -10.82 5.92
CA PRO A 160 -9.76 -10.40 6.98
C PRO A 160 -9.24 -9.12 7.65
N GLU A 161 -10.14 -8.23 8.08
CA GLU A 161 -9.74 -7.02 8.81
C GLU A 161 -8.92 -7.35 10.07
N THR A 162 -9.08 -8.54 10.62
CA THR A 162 -8.34 -9.03 11.80
C THR A 162 -6.85 -9.21 11.57
N ILE A 163 -6.33 -9.17 10.34
CA ILE A 163 -4.88 -9.16 10.09
C ILE A 163 -4.26 -7.80 10.46
N LEU A 164 -5.06 -6.73 10.49
CA LEU A 164 -4.60 -5.36 10.71
C LEU A 164 -5.36 -4.64 11.83
N ALA A 165 -4.63 -3.90 12.66
CA ALA A 165 -5.25 -2.85 13.46
C ALA A 165 -4.50 -1.52 13.32
N LYS A 166 -5.27 -0.43 13.27
CA LYS A 166 -4.75 0.95 13.35
C LYS A 166 -4.80 1.38 14.81
N VAL A 167 -3.65 1.71 15.39
CA VAL A 167 -3.57 2.09 16.81
C VAL A 167 -3.95 3.57 16.93
N LYS A 168 -4.95 3.88 17.77
CA LYS A 168 -5.32 5.28 18.07
C LYS A 168 -4.26 5.92 18.97
N GLN A 169 -3.88 7.16 18.69
CA GLN A 169 -2.73 7.83 19.33
C GLN A 169 -2.88 8.18 20.82
N ARG A 170 -4.04 7.96 21.47
CA ARG A 170 -4.19 8.25 22.90
C ARG A 170 -3.48 7.18 23.73
N PRO A 171 -2.51 7.52 24.60
CA PRO A 171 -1.54 6.58 25.16
C PRO A 171 -2.15 5.43 25.98
N ILE A 172 -3.19 5.71 26.78
CA ILE A 172 -3.89 4.69 27.57
C ILE A 172 -4.69 3.75 26.65
N SER A 173 -5.42 4.30 25.68
CA SER A 173 -6.17 3.50 24.70
C SER A 173 -5.28 2.74 23.73
N ALA A 174 -4.09 3.27 23.41
CA ALA A 174 -3.10 2.63 22.56
C ALA A 174 -2.53 1.39 23.25
N ARG A 175 -2.15 1.49 24.54
CA ARG A 175 -1.66 0.34 25.33
C ARG A 175 -2.72 -0.74 25.48
N MET A 176 -3.98 -0.37 25.75
CA MET A 176 -5.08 -1.34 25.79
C MET A 176 -5.35 -1.97 24.41
N GLN A 177 -5.44 -1.19 23.33
CA GLN A 177 -5.62 -1.73 21.97
C GLN A 177 -4.47 -2.66 21.60
N MET A 178 -3.23 -2.31 21.93
CA MET A 178 -2.05 -3.14 21.66
C MET A 178 -2.01 -4.44 22.49
N ALA A 179 -2.66 -4.47 23.66
CA ALA A 179 -2.72 -5.66 24.51
C ALA A 179 -3.83 -6.63 24.09
N PHE A 180 -4.98 -6.12 23.64
CA PHE A 180 -6.14 -6.94 23.28
C PHE A 180 -6.28 -7.21 21.77
N SER A 181 -5.56 -6.48 20.91
CA SER A 181 -5.62 -6.72 19.47
C SER A 181 -4.97 -8.06 19.10
N ARG A 182 -5.70 -8.86 18.34
CA ARG A 182 -5.21 -10.11 17.71
C ARG A 182 -4.61 -9.87 16.31
N ALA A 183 -4.46 -8.60 15.93
CA ALA A 183 -3.92 -8.23 14.62
C ALA A 183 -2.49 -8.71 14.43
N ALA A 184 -2.21 -9.20 13.22
CA ALA A 184 -0.85 -9.57 12.85
C ALA A 184 0.03 -8.33 12.68
N ILE A 185 -0.55 -7.25 12.12
CA ILE A 185 0.16 -6.01 11.82
C ILE A 185 -0.54 -4.84 12.52
N LEU A 186 0.23 -4.09 13.31
CA LEU A 186 -0.23 -2.87 13.98
C LEU A 186 0.38 -1.65 13.32
N HIS A 187 -0.44 -0.74 12.80
CA HIS A 187 0.02 0.52 12.20
C HIS A 187 -0.12 1.68 13.18
N LYS A 188 0.96 2.45 13.37
CA LYS A 188 1.00 3.62 14.25
C LYS A 188 0.53 4.93 13.60
N GLN A 189 0.45 4.99 12.27
CA GLN A 189 0.01 6.14 11.45
C GLN A 189 0.78 7.45 11.74
N GLU A 190 2.12 7.41 11.65
CA GLU A 190 3.03 8.53 11.94
C GLU A 190 2.80 9.75 11.04
N SER A 191 2.36 9.55 9.80
CA SER A 191 2.03 10.64 8.88
C SER A 191 0.91 11.55 9.42
N ARG A 192 0.03 11.04 10.29
CA ARG A 192 -1.06 11.81 10.90
C ARG A 192 -0.62 12.61 12.13
N SER A 193 0.42 12.19 12.85
CA SER A 193 1.05 12.97 13.94
C SER A 193 1.96 14.07 13.39
N SER A 194 2.57 13.83 12.24
CA SER A 194 3.57 14.72 11.63
C SER A 194 2.99 15.81 10.70
N LYS A 195 1.65 15.95 10.60
CA LYS A 195 0.98 17.03 9.83
C LYS A 195 1.22 18.42 10.46
N LYS A 196 2.47 18.89 10.43
CA LYS A 196 2.87 20.29 10.67
C LYS A 196 3.32 20.99 9.39
N VAL A 197 3.58 20.27 8.31
CA VAL A 197 3.88 20.85 6.99
C VAL A 197 2.56 21.01 6.23
N ARG A 198 2.09 22.26 6.10
CA ARG A 198 0.95 22.62 5.25
C ARG A 198 1.39 22.53 3.77
N HIS A 199 1.14 21.40 3.13
CA HIS A 199 1.08 21.37 1.67
C HIS A 199 -0.26 21.96 1.20
N ARG A 200 -0.28 22.64 0.04
CA ARG A 200 -1.52 23.11 -0.59
C ARG A 200 -2.35 21.86 -0.93
N ARG A 201 -3.43 21.62 -0.20
CA ARG A 201 -4.37 20.52 -0.49
C ARG A 201 -5.08 20.68 -1.83
N ASP A 202 -5.06 21.88 -2.40
CA ASP A 202 -5.86 22.26 -3.56
C ASP A 202 -5.37 21.60 -4.87
N GLU A 203 -4.24 20.90 -4.84
CA GLU A 203 -3.64 20.21 -5.98
C GLU A 203 -3.60 18.67 -5.81
N GLU A 204 -4.19 18.10 -4.76
CA GLU A 204 -4.17 16.64 -4.51
C GLU A 204 -5.55 15.99 -4.75
N PHE A 205 -5.56 14.78 -5.31
CA PHE A 205 -6.75 13.94 -5.45
C PHE A 205 -6.69 12.73 -4.50
N PRO A 206 -7.17 12.89 -3.25
CA PRO A 206 -7.29 11.82 -2.27
C PRO A 206 -8.55 10.97 -2.49
N GLY A 207 -8.59 9.80 -1.85
CA GLY A 207 -9.72 8.86 -1.99
C GLY A 207 -11.08 9.39 -1.49
N ASP A 208 -11.11 10.40 -0.63
CA ASP A 208 -12.35 11.06 -0.20
C ASP A 208 -12.98 11.94 -1.30
N LEU A 209 -12.24 12.29 -2.36
CA LEU A 209 -12.77 12.96 -3.55
C LEU A 209 -13.34 12.01 -4.61
N LEU A 210 -13.19 10.69 -4.45
CA LEU A 210 -13.79 9.72 -5.39
C LEU A 210 -15.31 9.91 -5.50
N PRO A 211 -15.88 9.97 -6.71
CA PRO A 211 -17.31 10.16 -6.92
C PRO A 211 -18.17 9.07 -6.27
N GLU A 212 -19.40 9.43 -5.87
CA GLU A 212 -20.36 8.47 -5.30
C GLU A 212 -20.69 7.36 -6.29
N TRP A 213 -20.85 7.68 -7.58
CA TRP A 213 -21.14 6.70 -8.62
C TRP A 213 -20.04 5.62 -8.70
N TRP A 214 -18.78 6.03 -8.57
CA TRP A 214 -17.62 5.12 -8.60
C TRP A 214 -17.66 4.19 -7.39
N ARG A 215 -17.84 4.76 -6.19
CA ARG A 215 -17.92 3.98 -4.94
C ARG A 215 -19.08 2.99 -4.96
N ALA A 216 -20.25 3.43 -5.43
CA ALA A 216 -21.45 2.61 -5.51
C ALA A 216 -21.27 1.42 -6.48
N ALA A 217 -20.62 1.65 -7.61
CA ALA A 217 -20.31 0.59 -8.57
C ALA A 217 -19.28 -0.41 -8.01
N ALA A 218 -18.21 0.10 -7.38
CA ALA A 218 -17.18 -0.71 -6.74
C ALA A 218 -17.73 -1.60 -5.60
N ILE A 219 -18.62 -1.06 -4.75
CA ILE A 219 -19.31 -1.82 -3.69
C ILE A 219 -20.10 -3.01 -4.25
N LYS A 220 -20.75 -2.81 -5.40
CA LYS A 220 -21.58 -3.83 -6.05
C LYS A 220 -20.75 -4.80 -6.91
N ASN A 221 -19.43 -4.64 -6.96
CA ASN A 221 -18.54 -5.30 -7.93
C ASN A 221 -19.07 -5.19 -9.38
N LEU A 222 -19.73 -4.07 -9.71
CA LEU A 222 -20.25 -3.83 -11.04
C LEU A 222 -19.13 -3.27 -11.91
N PRO A 223 -18.73 -3.96 -12.99
CA PRO A 223 -17.72 -3.44 -13.89
C PRO A 223 -18.20 -2.12 -14.51
N PHE A 224 -17.35 -1.10 -14.49
CA PHE A 224 -17.54 0.14 -15.26
C PHE A 224 -16.24 0.47 -15.98
N ALA A 225 -16.31 0.74 -17.28
CA ALA A 225 -15.16 1.22 -18.03
C ALA A 225 -14.83 2.65 -17.60
N ILE A 226 -13.54 2.93 -17.37
CA ILE A 226 -13.07 4.29 -17.19
C ILE A 226 -12.97 4.92 -18.60
N GLY A 227 -14.09 5.44 -19.09
CA GLY A 227 -14.14 6.15 -20.37
C GLY A 227 -13.46 7.53 -20.27
N PRO A 228 -13.01 8.12 -21.41
CA PRO A 228 -12.39 9.45 -21.45
C PRO A 228 -13.22 10.55 -20.75
N GLU A 229 -14.54 10.42 -20.80
CA GLU A 229 -15.51 11.33 -20.19
C GLU A 229 -15.52 11.29 -18.65
N LEU A 230 -15.08 10.18 -18.05
CA LEU A 230 -15.04 9.99 -16.59
C LEU A 230 -13.67 10.33 -16.00
N LEU A 231 -12.62 10.43 -16.83
CA LEU A 231 -11.27 10.76 -16.38
C LEU A 231 -11.20 12.04 -15.54
N PRO A 232 -11.90 13.14 -15.88
CA PRO A 232 -11.87 14.35 -15.08
C PRO A 232 -12.42 14.17 -13.66
N ASP A 233 -13.46 13.36 -13.50
CA ASP A 233 -14.12 13.09 -12.21
C ASP A 233 -13.25 12.20 -11.30
N LEU A 234 -12.33 11.45 -11.89
CA LEU A 234 -11.40 10.56 -11.21
C LEU A 234 -10.03 11.18 -10.92
N GLY A 235 -9.85 12.47 -11.22
CA GLY A 235 -8.55 13.11 -11.13
C GLY A 235 -7.54 12.56 -12.14
N LEU A 236 -7.98 11.87 -13.18
CA LEU A 236 -7.11 11.32 -14.21
C LEU A 236 -6.89 12.34 -15.34
N ARG A 237 -6.47 13.55 -14.96
CA ARG A 237 -6.17 14.65 -15.89
C ARG A 237 -4.66 14.76 -16.07
N GLN A 238 -4.17 14.77 -17.31
CA GLN A 238 -2.76 15.09 -17.55
C GLN A 238 -2.51 16.55 -17.16
N VAL A 239 -1.39 16.80 -16.47
CA VAL A 239 -0.95 18.16 -16.16
C VAL A 239 -0.12 18.64 -17.34
N ASP A 240 -0.46 19.78 -17.94
CA ASP A 240 0.41 20.45 -18.89
C ASP A 240 1.65 20.97 -18.14
N ILE A 241 2.78 20.27 -18.29
CA ILE A 241 4.08 20.68 -17.71
C ILE A 241 4.73 21.77 -18.58
N SER A 242 3.95 22.69 -19.15
CA SER A 242 4.44 23.75 -20.05
C SER A 242 4.58 25.12 -19.38
N SER A 243 4.66 25.18 -18.04
CA SER A 243 4.80 26.44 -17.30
C SER A 243 5.53 26.29 -15.96
N ALA A 244 6.71 25.65 -15.98
CA ALA A 244 7.72 25.77 -14.93
C ALA A 244 8.96 26.49 -15.46
#